data_AF-A0A317KGN7-F1
#
_entry.id   AF-A0A317KGN7-F1
#
_cell.length_a   1.000
_cell.length_b   1.000
_cell.length_c   1.000
_cell.angle_alpha   90.00
_cell.angle_beta   90.00
_cell.angle_gamma   90.00
#
_symmetry.space_group_name_H-M   'P 1'
#
loop_
_entity.id
_entity.type
_entity.pdbx_description
1 polymer ?
#
loop_
_entity_poly.entity_id
_entity_poly.type
_entity_poly.pdbx_seq_one_letter_code
_entity_poly.pdbx_strand_id
1 'polypeptide(L)'
;MTGETTSALQWGALITLPSGASTCEPSPSQTAADNAVRSHNGARPDSAHLVYREVTFGPWRSESPGDEYAVRYDWPDGTFTIEPSTNRVSAENTIQIEHHQLRRGRNPGDRLASLVSRTVTHGQWWLAAAEVAR
;
A
#
# COMPACT_ATOMS: atom_id res chain seq x y z
N MET A 1 -16.06 16.12 4.86
CA MET A 1 -15.53 14.92 5.53
C MET A 1 -14.03 15.06 5.62
N THR A 2 -13.49 15.25 6.82
CA THR A 2 -12.06 15.12 7.10
C THR A 2 -11.70 13.65 6.96
N GLY A 3 -10.93 13.28 5.93
CA GLY A 3 -10.51 11.88 5.79
C GLY A 3 -9.76 11.45 7.04
N GLU A 4 -10.11 10.29 7.58
CA GLU A 4 -9.46 9.75 8.77
C GLU A 4 -8.06 9.28 8.40
N THR A 5 -7.09 9.62 9.25
CA THR A 5 -5.77 9.02 9.22
C THR A 5 -5.89 7.58 9.69
N THR A 6 -5.32 6.64 8.93
CA THR A 6 -5.28 5.23 9.32
C THR A 6 -3.84 4.79 9.53
N SER A 7 -3.62 3.94 10.53
CA SER A 7 -2.32 3.30 10.78
C SER A 7 -2.44 1.80 10.54
N ALA A 8 -1.40 1.21 9.95
CA ALA A 8 -1.25 -0.23 9.82
C ALA A 8 0.19 -0.66 10.08
N LEU A 9 0.37 -1.95 10.38
CA LEU A 9 1.70 -2.56 10.42
C LEU A 9 2.10 -3.01 9.02
N GLN A 10 3.29 -2.58 8.58
CA GLN A 10 3.96 -3.15 7.42
C GLN A 10 5.07 -4.07 7.89
N TRP A 11 5.10 -5.27 7.32
CA TRP A 11 6.11 -6.28 7.60
C TRP A 11 7.22 -6.23 6.55
N GLY A 12 8.39 -6.75 6.89
CA GLY A 12 9.50 -6.88 5.97
C GLY A 12 10.59 -7.81 6.48
N ALA A 13 11.59 -8.04 5.63
CA ALA A 13 12.80 -8.76 5.98
C ALA A 13 13.98 -7.79 6.04
N LEU A 14 14.67 -7.73 7.18
CA LEU A 14 15.93 -7.03 7.31
C LEU A 14 17.05 -8.00 6.94
N ILE A 15 17.77 -7.73 5.85
CA ILE A 15 18.80 -8.60 5.30
C ILE A 15 20.17 -7.95 5.54
N THR A 16 21.04 -8.69 6.20
CA THR A 16 22.44 -8.34 6.43
C THR A 16 23.32 -8.93 5.33
N LEU A 17 23.83 -8.05 4.47
CA LEU A 17 24.72 -8.41 3.38
C LEU A 17 26.07 -8.92 3.90
N PRO A 18 26.87 -9.66 3.09
CA PRO A 18 28.22 -10.09 3.47
C PRO A 18 29.16 -8.93 3.84
N SER A 19 28.93 -7.75 3.29
CA SER A 19 29.65 -6.51 3.62
C SER A 19 29.34 -5.97 5.02
N GLY A 20 28.34 -6.51 5.72
CA GLY A 20 27.83 -5.98 6.99
C GLY A 20 26.79 -4.86 6.83
N ALA A 21 26.56 -4.37 5.60
CA ALA A 21 25.45 -3.45 5.32
C ALA A 21 24.11 -4.16 5.46
N SER A 22 23.07 -3.44 5.90
CA SER A 22 21.71 -3.97 6.02
C SER A 22 20.75 -3.28 5.06
N THR A 23 19.80 -4.03 4.52
CA THR A 23 18.68 -3.53 3.71
C THR A 23 17.37 -4.10 4.21
N CYS A 24 16.28 -3.33 4.09
CA CYS A 24 14.94 -3.81 4.42
C CYS A 24 14.15 -4.04 3.14
N GLU A 25 13.58 -5.23 3.01
CA GLU A 25 12.65 -5.59 1.93
C GLU A 25 11.21 -5.62 2.48
N PRO A 26 10.36 -4.62 2.18
CA PRO A 26 8.97 -4.62 2.58
C PRO A 26 8.20 -5.80 1.97
N SER A 27 7.23 -6.33 2.69
CA SER A 27 6.44 -7.49 2.30
C SER A 27 4.93 -7.22 2.44
N PRO A 28 4.09 -7.88 1.62
CA PRO A 28 2.63 -7.67 1.64
C PRO A 28 1.95 -8.25 2.89
N SER A 29 2.61 -9.15 3.61
CA SER A 29 2.09 -9.76 4.84
C SER A 29 3.24 -10.24 5.74
N GLN A 30 2.94 -10.51 7.01
CA GLN A 30 3.89 -11.14 7.93
C GLN A 30 4.38 -12.49 7.42
N THR A 31 3.48 -13.32 6.88
CA THR A 31 3.82 -14.64 6.32
C THR A 31 4.78 -14.51 5.13
N ALA A 32 4.58 -13.52 4.25
CA ALA A 32 5.48 -13.28 3.14
C ALA A 32 6.88 -12.81 3.61
N ALA A 33 6.92 -11.94 4.62
CA ALA A 33 8.17 -11.50 5.24
C ALA A 33 8.92 -12.66 5.90
N ASP A 34 8.21 -13.51 6.66
CA ASP A 34 8.79 -14.70 7.30
C ASP A 34 9.33 -15.69 6.26
N ASN A 35 8.61 -15.93 5.16
CA ASN A 35 9.09 -16.75 4.06
C ASN A 35 10.36 -16.18 3.41
N ALA A 36 10.44 -14.86 3.23
CA ALA A 36 11.64 -14.20 2.74
C ALA A 36 12.83 -14.40 3.71
N VAL A 37 12.61 -14.19 5.01
CA VAL A 37 13.61 -14.43 6.05
C VAL A 37 14.12 -15.87 6.01
N ARG A 38 13.22 -16.86 5.95
CA ARG A 38 13.60 -18.29 5.83
C ARG A 38 14.39 -18.58 4.56
N SER A 39 14.01 -17.98 3.43
CA SER A 39 14.73 -18.12 2.15
C SER A 39 16.17 -17.62 2.26
N HIS A 40 16.37 -16.41 2.79
CA HIS A 40 17.71 -15.85 3.00
C HIS A 40 18.53 -16.65 4.01
N ASN A 41 17.92 -17.06 5.12
CA ASN A 41 18.59 -17.86 6.14
C ASN A 41 18.93 -19.29 5.66
N GLY A 42 18.18 -19.83 4.69
CA GLY A 42 18.53 -21.09 4.03
C GLY A 42 19.80 -20.99 3.17
N ALA A 43 20.07 -19.83 2.59
CA ALA A 43 21.31 -19.58 1.83
C ALA A 43 22.48 -19.18 2.74
N ARG A 44 22.21 -18.41 3.79
CA ARG A 44 23.20 -17.98 4.79
C ARG A 44 22.52 -17.82 6.16
N PRO A 45 22.79 -18.71 7.13
CA PRO A 45 22.21 -18.61 8.47
C PRO A 45 22.42 -17.24 9.11
N ASP A 46 21.42 -16.81 9.88
CA ASP A 46 21.41 -15.54 10.63
C ASP A 46 21.69 -14.30 9.77
N SER A 47 21.40 -14.36 8.46
CA SER A 47 21.56 -13.22 7.56
C SER A 47 20.30 -12.38 7.40
N ALA A 48 19.13 -12.87 7.84
CA ALA A 48 17.88 -12.14 7.76
C ALA A 48 17.05 -12.23 9.05
N HIS A 49 16.35 -11.15 9.37
CA HIS A 49 15.45 -11.04 10.51
C HIS A 49 14.09 -10.49 10.11
N LEU A 50 13.04 -10.97 10.76
CA LEU A 50 11.69 -10.44 10.60
C LEU A 50 11.60 -9.05 11.25
N VAL A 51 11.12 -8.07 10.49
CA VAL A 51 10.93 -6.69 10.96
C VAL A 51 9.52 -6.20 10.67
N TYR A 52 9.10 -5.20 11.44
CA TYR A 52 7.86 -4.46 11.20
C TYR A 52 8.09 -2.96 11.37
N ARG A 53 7.23 -2.16 10.74
CA ARG A 53 7.12 -0.71 10.99
C ARG A 53 5.67 -0.30 10.98
N GLU A 54 5.37 0.79 11.67
CA GLU A 54 4.09 1.47 11.55
C GLU A 54 4.09 2.30 10.26
N VAL A 55 3.02 2.20 9.51
CA VAL A 55 2.77 2.99 8.32
C VAL A 55 1.48 3.77 8.53
N THR A 56 1.58 5.08 8.42
CA THR A 56 0.46 6.00 8.63
C THR A 56 0.04 6.56 7.28
N PHE A 57 -1.22 6.34 6.94
CA PHE A 57 -1.85 6.81 5.72
C PHE A 57 -2.63 8.09 6.01
N GLY A 58 -2.28 9.17 5.30
CA GLY A 58 -3.04 10.40 5.31
C GLY A 58 -4.43 10.25 4.68
N PRO A 59 -5.29 11.27 4.78
CA PRO A 59 -6.57 11.28 4.11
C PRO A 59 -6.43 11.21 2.59
N TRP A 60 -7.35 10.51 1.93
CA TRP A 60 -7.52 10.62 0.48
C TRP A 60 -7.97 12.03 0.09
N ARG A 61 -7.25 12.66 -0.84
CA ARG A 61 -7.50 14.01 -1.35
C ARG A 61 -7.57 14.01 -2.86
N SER A 62 -8.37 14.90 -3.43
CA SER A 62 -8.60 14.97 -4.88
C SER A 62 -7.36 15.32 -5.69
N GLU A 63 -6.38 16.08 -5.19
CA GLU A 63 -5.20 16.47 -5.98
C GLU A 63 -3.96 16.79 -5.11
N SER A 64 -2.76 16.55 -5.69
CA SER A 64 -1.34 16.94 -5.38
C SER A 64 -0.77 16.98 -3.94
N PRO A 65 0.52 16.57 -3.78
CA PRO A 65 1.11 15.27 -4.12
C PRO A 65 0.78 14.20 -3.06
N GLY A 66 0.73 12.94 -3.48
CA GLY A 66 0.62 11.79 -2.59
C GLY A 66 1.55 10.67 -3.03
N ASP A 67 1.89 9.80 -2.09
CA ASP A 67 2.77 8.64 -2.31
C ASP A 67 1.98 7.46 -2.91
N GLU A 68 0.68 7.40 -2.60
CA GLU A 68 -0.25 6.42 -3.15
C GLU A 68 -1.39 7.10 -3.92
N TYR A 69 -1.87 6.40 -4.95
CA TYR A 69 -2.91 6.85 -5.86
C TYR A 69 -4.08 5.87 -5.85
N ALA A 70 -5.29 6.37 -6.04
CA ALA A 70 -6.50 5.57 -6.13
C ALA A 70 -7.53 6.22 -7.06
N VAL A 71 -8.51 5.43 -7.45
CA VAL A 71 -9.71 5.92 -8.14
C VAL A 71 -10.83 6.02 -7.12
N ARG A 72 -11.41 7.22 -6.99
CA ARG A 72 -12.64 7.44 -6.24
C ARG A 72 -13.82 7.31 -7.20
N TYR A 73 -14.78 6.47 -6.85
CA TYR A 73 -16.05 6.36 -7.56
C TYR A 73 -17.14 7.01 -6.71
N ASP A 74 -17.73 8.08 -7.22
CA ASP A 74 -18.89 8.73 -6.63
C ASP A 74 -20.17 8.17 -7.24
N TRP A 75 -21.05 7.63 -6.39
CA TRP A 75 -22.31 7.01 -6.79
C TRP A 75 -23.47 8.02 -6.77
N PRO A 76 -24.54 7.82 -7.56
CA PRO A 76 -25.68 8.73 -7.60
C PRO A 76 -26.42 8.90 -6.27
N ASP A 77 -26.30 7.94 -5.37
CA ASP A 77 -26.88 7.97 -4.03
C ASP A 77 -26.09 8.85 -3.04
N GLY A 78 -25.00 9.48 -3.50
CA GLY A 78 -24.13 10.35 -2.70
C GLY A 78 -23.06 9.60 -1.91
N THR A 79 -22.98 8.27 -2.02
CA THR A 79 -21.90 7.47 -1.44
C THR A 79 -20.68 7.47 -2.37
N PHE A 80 -19.52 7.06 -1.83
CA PHE A 80 -18.33 6.87 -2.65
C PHE A 80 -17.56 5.63 -2.20
N THR A 81 -16.81 5.05 -3.14
CA THR A 81 -15.82 4.01 -2.88
C THR A 81 -14.44 4.46 -3.38
N ILE A 82 -13.39 3.92 -2.79
CA ILE A 82 -12.00 4.21 -3.19
C ILE A 82 -11.31 2.89 -3.51
N GLU A 83 -10.76 2.80 -4.71
CA GLU A 83 -10.01 1.63 -5.20
C GLU A 83 -8.54 2.00 -5.38
N PRO A 84 -7.63 1.48 -4.52
CA PRO A 84 -6.19 1.71 -4.63
C PRO A 84 -5.63 1.30 -6.00
N SER A 85 -4.64 2.04 -6.47
CA SER A 85 -3.95 1.79 -7.73
C SER A 85 -2.45 1.63 -7.54
N THR A 86 -1.80 0.91 -8.44
CA THR A 86 -0.35 0.64 -8.39
C THR A 86 0.50 1.89 -8.65
N ASN A 87 -0.02 2.81 -9.46
CA ASN A 87 0.61 4.09 -9.75
C ASN A 87 -0.42 5.07 -10.33
N ARG A 88 -0.01 6.33 -10.44
CA ARG A 88 -0.83 7.41 -11.01
C ARG A 88 -1.34 7.11 -12.42
N VAL A 89 -0.47 6.61 -13.30
CA VAL A 89 -0.80 6.34 -14.71
C VAL A 89 -1.91 5.29 -14.81
N SER A 90 -1.83 4.25 -13.98
CA SER A 90 -2.86 3.22 -13.91
C SER A 90 -4.20 3.78 -13.44
N ALA A 91 -4.22 4.65 -12.42
CA ALA A 91 -5.45 5.29 -11.93
C ALA A 91 -6.07 6.20 -13.01
N GLU A 92 -5.25 7.03 -13.66
CA GLU A 92 -5.68 7.94 -14.74
C GLU A 92 -6.24 7.15 -15.94
N ASN A 93 -5.60 6.05 -16.32
CA ASN A 93 -6.10 5.16 -17.38
C ASN A 93 -7.46 4.55 -17.02
N THR A 94 -7.65 4.07 -15.78
CA THR A 94 -8.94 3.55 -15.31
C THR A 94 -10.03 4.63 -15.40
N ILE A 95 -9.74 5.85 -14.96
CA ILE A 95 -10.68 6.98 -15.05
C ILE A 95 -11.07 7.27 -16.50
N GLN A 96 -10.10 7.27 -17.42
CA GLN A 96 -10.36 7.48 -18.85
C GLN A 96 -11.26 6.40 -19.44
N ILE A 97 -11.02 5.13 -19.09
CA ILE A 97 -11.85 4.00 -19.53
C ILE A 97 -13.27 4.15 -19.01
N GLU A 98 -13.44 4.43 -17.72
CA GLU A 98 -14.75 4.64 -17.09
C GLU A 98 -15.50 5.80 -17.75
N HIS A 99 -14.87 6.97 -17.88
CA HIS A 99 -15.48 8.14 -18.55
C HIS A 99 -15.88 7.87 -20.00
N HIS A 100 -15.06 7.12 -20.74
CA HIS A 100 -15.39 6.74 -22.10
C HIS A 100 -16.59 5.79 -22.16
N GLN A 101 -16.73 4.87 -21.20
CA GLN A 101 -17.91 4.01 -21.08
C GLN A 101 -19.18 4.80 -20.76
N LEU A 102 -19.10 5.80 -19.88
CA LEU A 102 -20.22 6.71 -19.57
C LEU A 102 -20.71 7.48 -20.81
N ARG A 103 -19.77 8.02 -21.60
CA ARG A 103 -20.09 8.79 -22.82
C ARG A 103 -20.79 7.97 -23.91
N ARG A 104 -20.66 6.64 -23.89
CA ARG A 104 -21.28 5.73 -24.88
C ARG A 104 -22.74 5.36 -24.56
N GLY A 105 -23.35 5.99 -23.55
CA GLY A 105 -24.80 5.97 -23.34
C GLY A 105 -25.29 4.98 -22.31
N ARG A 106 -24.94 5.17 -21.03
CA ARG A 106 -25.55 4.45 -19.91
C ARG A 106 -26.48 5.33 -19.04
N ASN A 107 -27.27 4.61 -18.26
CA ASN A 107 -28.45 5.01 -17.51
C ASN A 107 -28.18 6.08 -16.43
N PRO A 108 -29.23 6.76 -15.92
CA PRO A 108 -29.15 7.73 -14.80
C PRO A 108 -28.66 7.17 -13.44
N GLY A 109 -28.02 5.99 -13.40
CA GLY A 109 -27.43 5.35 -12.23
C GLY A 109 -25.89 5.26 -12.27
N ASP A 110 -25.25 5.97 -13.19
CA ASP A 110 -23.82 5.84 -13.46
C ASP A 110 -22.92 6.58 -12.46
N ARG A 111 -21.82 5.93 -12.05
CA ARG A 111 -20.80 6.47 -11.13
C ARG A 111 -19.83 7.43 -11.84
N LEU A 112 -19.35 8.45 -11.14
CA LEU A 112 -18.27 9.34 -11.62
C LEU A 112 -16.93 8.88 -11.04
N ALA A 113 -15.88 8.84 -11.87
CA ALA A 113 -14.54 8.44 -11.45
C ALA A 113 -13.62 9.66 -11.35
N SER A 114 -12.91 9.80 -10.24
CA SER A 114 -11.92 10.87 -10.03
C SER A 114 -10.63 10.32 -9.45
N LEU A 115 -9.51 11.00 -9.75
CA LEU A 115 -8.22 10.66 -9.16
C LEU A 115 -8.21 11.15 -7.71
N VAL A 116 -7.73 10.32 -6.79
CA VAL A 116 -7.39 10.74 -5.44
C VAL A 116 -6.00 10.23 -5.09
N SER A 117 -5.36 10.91 -4.13
CA SER A 117 -4.04 10.53 -3.62
C SER A 117 -3.99 10.66 -2.10
N ARG A 118 -3.05 9.95 -1.48
CA ARG A 118 -2.77 10.07 -0.04
C ARG A 118 -1.27 10.04 0.22
N THR A 119 -0.84 10.76 1.25
CA THR A 119 0.53 10.70 1.75
C THR A 119 0.72 9.46 2.62
N VAL A 120 1.88 8.81 2.54
CA VAL A 120 2.26 7.66 3.34
C VAL A 120 3.50 7.99 4.13
N THR A 121 3.36 8.06 5.45
CA THR A 121 4.49 8.25 6.36
C THR A 121 4.93 6.90 6.90
N HIS A 122 6.23 6.64 6.83
CA HIS A 122 6.83 5.40 7.29
C HIS A 122 7.58 5.63 8.59
N GLY A 123 7.25 4.85 9.62
CA GLY A 123 8.06 4.76 10.84
C GLY A 123 9.39 4.05 10.60
N GLN A 124 10.22 4.03 11.64
CA GLN A 124 11.43 3.21 11.67
C GLN A 124 11.09 1.71 11.68
N TRP A 125 12.02 0.89 11.19
CA TRP A 125 11.90 -0.56 11.30
C TRP A 125 12.29 -1.04 12.70
N TRP A 126 11.50 -1.96 13.25
CA TRP A 126 11.77 -2.66 14.49
C TRP A 126 11.89 -4.15 14.24
N LEU A 127 12.81 -4.80 14.96
CA LEU A 127 12.87 -6.26 15.00
C LEU A 127 11.59 -6.80 15.61
N ALA A 128 10.93 -7.73 14.91
CA ALA A 128 9.89 -8.54 15.51
C ALA A 128 10.54 -9.39 16.60
N ALA A 129 10.04 -9.31 17.83
CA ALA A 129 10.52 -10.21 18.87
C ALA A 129 10.34 -11.64 18.36
N ALA A 130 11.42 -12.43 18.36
CA ALA A 130 11.31 -13.85 18.13
C ALA A 130 10.39 -14.38 19.23
N GLU A 131 9.23 -14.92 18.87
CA GLU A 131 8.46 -15.73 19.80
C GLU A 131 9.40 -16.87 20.21
N VAL A 132 9.94 -16.78 21.43
CA VAL A 132 10.66 -17.89 22.04
C VAL A 132 9.59 -18.94 22.33
N ALA A 133 9.39 -19.86 21.39
CA ALA A 133 8.60 -21.05 21.63
C ALA A 133 9.16 -21.73 22.88
N ARG A 134 8.37 -21.74 23.95
CA ARG A 134 8.62 -22.50 25.18
C ARG A 134 8.20 -23.94 25.01
#